data_AF-A0A963CBQ6-F1
#
_entry.id   AF-A0A963CBQ6-F1
#
_cell.length_a   1.000
_cell.length_b   1.000
_cell.length_c   1.000
_cell.angle_alpha   90.00
_cell.angle_beta   90.00
_cell.angle_gamma   90.00
#
_symmetry.space_group_name_H-M   'P 1'
#
loop_
_entity.id
_entity.type
_entity.pdbx_description
1 polymer ?
#
loop_
_entity_poly.entity_id
_entity_poly.type
_entity_poly.pdbx_seq_one_letter_code
_entity_poly.pdbx_strand_id
1 'polypeptide(L)'
;MLSIRDCLDYCDLTDDEVALIAEHEDIPDVAAAQIACGLVQTPEGVLILTRCLTDMVDRAERVGDREKAERARLVFARFLKDHPLVH
;
A
#
# COMPACT_ATOMS: atom_id res chain seq x y z
N MET A 1 7.08 -19.95 14.41
CA MET A 1 7.54 -18.91 13.46
C MET A 1 6.27 -18.28 12.94
N LEU A 2 6.04 -16.99 13.20
CA LEU A 2 4.87 -16.28 12.67
C LEU A 2 4.98 -16.27 11.13
N SER A 3 3.90 -16.62 10.45
CA SER A 3 3.83 -16.60 8.99
C SER A 3 3.58 -15.18 8.48
N ILE A 4 3.85 -14.93 7.20
CA ILE A 4 3.55 -13.63 6.56
C ILE A 4 2.05 -13.25 6.70
N ARG A 5 1.16 -14.26 6.72
CA ARG A 5 -0.28 -14.10 6.96
C ARG A 5 -0.55 -13.57 8.36
N ASP A 6 0.16 -14.07 9.37
CA ASP A 6 0.00 -13.60 10.75
C ASP A 6 0.49 -12.14 10.92
N CYS A 7 1.41 -11.66 10.07
CA CYS A 7 1.81 -10.25 10.05
C CYS A 7 0.79 -9.37 9.31
N LEU A 8 0.25 -9.83 8.17
CA LEU A 8 -0.75 -9.08 7.40
C LEU A 8 -2.09 -8.96 8.15
N ASP A 9 -2.53 -10.05 8.78
CA ASP A 9 -3.72 -10.08 9.64
C ASP A 9 -3.59 -9.13 10.85
N TYR A 10 -2.36 -8.75 11.24
CA TYR A 10 -2.08 -7.85 12.36
C TYR A 10 -1.91 -6.38 11.93
N CYS A 11 -1.66 -6.14 10.64
CA CYS A 11 -1.31 -4.82 10.11
C CYS A 11 -2.47 -4.14 9.39
N ASP A 12 -3.66 -4.76 9.35
CA ASP A 12 -4.84 -4.30 8.60
C ASP A 12 -4.46 -3.89 7.16
N LEU A 13 -3.62 -4.71 6.52
CA LEU A 13 -3.19 -4.55 5.14
C LEU A 13 -3.79 -5.65 4.28
N THR A 14 -4.19 -5.29 3.09
CA THR A 14 -4.78 -6.19 2.10
C THR A 14 -3.78 -6.62 1.03
N ASP A 15 -4.05 -7.76 0.39
CA ASP A 15 -3.22 -8.28 -0.70
C ASP A 15 -3.07 -7.26 -1.86
N ASP A 16 -4.12 -6.48 -2.17
CA ASP A 16 -4.07 -5.46 -3.22
C ASP A 16 -3.14 -4.29 -2.85
N GLU A 17 -3.10 -3.89 -1.58
CA GLU A 17 -2.20 -2.83 -1.09
C GLU A 17 -0.74 -3.28 -1.20
N VAL A 18 -0.47 -4.51 -0.80
CA VAL A 18 0.85 -5.12 -0.92
C VAL A 18 1.27 -5.25 -2.38
N ALA A 19 0.39 -5.75 -3.25
CA ALA A 19 0.70 -5.95 -4.67
C ALA A 19 0.98 -4.63 -5.39
N LEU A 20 0.25 -3.56 -5.05
CA LEU A 20 0.51 -2.23 -5.58
C LEU A 20 1.89 -1.72 -5.14
N ILE A 21 2.23 -1.83 -3.85
CA ILE A 21 3.55 -1.40 -3.35
C ILE A 21 4.67 -2.22 -4.00
N ALA A 22 4.49 -3.53 -4.13
CA ALA A 22 5.45 -4.44 -4.78
C ALA A 22 5.73 -4.01 -6.23
N GLU A 23 4.69 -3.67 -6.99
CA GLU A 23 4.81 -3.20 -8.36
C GLU A 23 5.46 -1.81 -8.45
N HIS A 24 5.21 -0.92 -7.49
CA HIS A 24 5.81 0.42 -7.47
C HIS A 24 7.31 0.39 -7.19
N GLU A 25 7.72 -0.41 -6.19
CA GLU A 25 9.11 -0.51 -5.72
C GLU A 25 9.94 -1.53 -6.50
N ASP A 26 9.31 -2.28 -7.43
CA ASP A 26 9.93 -3.37 -8.21
C ASP A 26 10.56 -4.44 -7.31
N ILE A 27 9.79 -4.91 -6.31
CA ILE A 27 10.20 -5.92 -5.33
C ILE A 27 9.19 -7.05 -5.24
N PRO A 28 9.57 -8.24 -4.75
CA PRO A 28 8.61 -9.33 -4.53
C PRO A 28 7.54 -8.98 -3.49
N ASP A 29 6.32 -9.49 -3.67
CA ASP A 29 5.17 -9.27 -2.76
C ASP A 29 5.51 -9.53 -1.29
N VAL A 30 6.31 -10.57 -1.01
CA VAL A 30 6.74 -10.90 0.35
C VAL A 30 7.59 -9.79 0.97
N ALA A 31 8.47 -9.16 0.18
CA ALA A 31 9.28 -8.05 0.64
C ALA A 31 8.42 -6.78 0.84
N ALA A 32 7.51 -6.50 -0.10
CA ALA A 32 6.56 -5.38 0.01
C ALA A 32 5.67 -5.52 1.25
N ALA A 33 5.14 -6.72 1.50
CA ALA A 33 4.34 -7.03 2.69
C ALA A 33 5.12 -6.71 3.96
N GLN A 34 6.38 -7.14 4.05
CA GLN A 34 7.20 -6.92 5.22
C GLN A 34 7.51 -5.43 5.45
N ILE A 35 7.80 -4.67 4.38
CA ILE A 35 8.02 -3.22 4.45
C ILE A 35 6.75 -2.50 4.87
N ALA A 36 5.62 -2.80 4.22
CA ALA A 36 4.34 -2.18 4.52
C ALA A 36 3.88 -2.48 5.95
N CYS A 37 4.00 -3.73 6.41
CA CYS A 37 3.72 -4.12 7.80
C CYS A 37 4.57 -3.33 8.79
N GLY A 38 5.83 -3.02 8.48
CA GLY A 38 6.69 -2.22 9.35
C GLY A 38 6.32 -0.74 9.36
N LEU A 39 6.00 -0.17 8.20
CA LEU A 39 5.68 1.25 8.04
C LEU A 39 4.32 1.60 8.64
N VAL A 40 3.30 0.75 8.49
CA VAL A 40 1.95 1.05 8.95
C VAL A 40 1.84 1.19 10.48
N GLN A 41 2.85 0.75 11.22
CA GLN A 41 2.91 0.83 12.69
C GLN A 41 3.24 2.23 13.22
N THR A 42 3.61 3.19 12.35
CA THR A 42 3.94 4.56 12.76
C THR A 42 3.23 5.60 11.90
N PRO A 43 2.87 6.78 12.47
CA PRO A 43 2.28 7.87 11.68
C PRO A 43 3.14 8.29 10.49
N GLU A 44 4.47 8.32 10.66
CA GLU A 44 5.41 8.65 9.59
C GLU A 44 5.42 7.59 8.49
N GLY A 45 5.31 6.31 8.85
CA GLY A 45 5.26 5.23 7.86
C GLY A 45 3.92 5.18 7.13
N VAL A 46 2.80 5.48 7.79
CA VAL A 46 1.50 5.69 7.12
C VAL A 46 1.59 6.83 6.10
N LEU A 47 2.28 7.92 6.41
CA LEU A 47 2.52 9.01 5.46
C LEU A 47 3.36 8.55 4.24
N ILE A 48 4.39 7.74 4.46
CA ILE A 48 5.22 7.16 3.38
C ILE A 48 4.36 6.27 2.46
N LEU A 49 3.57 5.37 3.05
CA LEU A 49 2.68 4.47 2.30
C LEU A 49 1.61 5.25 1.51
N THR A 50 1.01 6.25 2.14
CA THR A 50 0.04 7.15 1.49
C THR A 50 0.65 7.83 0.27
N ARG A 51 1.90 8.28 0.38
CA ARG A 51 2.60 8.92 -0.73
C ARG A 51 2.93 7.94 -1.85
N CYS A 52 3.39 6.72 -1.52
CA CYS A 52 3.60 5.65 -2.47
C CYS A 52 2.32 5.37 -3.29
N LEU A 53 1.20 5.17 -2.61
CA LEU A 53 -0.10 4.92 -3.24
C LEU A 53 -0.57 6.12 -4.12
N THR A 54 -0.31 7.36 -3.69
CA THR A 54 -0.61 8.55 -4.48
C THR A 54 0.22 8.60 -5.76
N ASP A 55 1.53 8.36 -5.66
CA ASP A 55 2.45 8.35 -6.81
C ASP A 55 2.07 7.25 -7.82
N MET A 56 1.49 6.14 -7.35
CA MET A 56 0.95 5.09 -8.22
C MET A 56 -0.28 5.52 -9.01
N VAL A 57 -1.23 6.22 -8.37
CA VAL A 57 -2.40 6.80 -9.06
C VAL A 57 -1.92 7.77 -10.13
N ASP A 58 -1.05 8.70 -9.78
CA ASP A 58 -0.46 9.69 -10.69
C ASP A 58 0.23 9.02 -11.88
N ARG A 59 1.00 7.95 -11.63
CA ARG A 59 1.70 7.21 -12.69
C ARG A 59 0.73 6.50 -13.63
N ALA A 60 -0.30 5.84 -13.08
CA ALA A 60 -1.31 5.17 -13.88
C ALA A 60 -2.08 6.15 -14.77
N GLU A 61 -2.43 7.32 -14.23
CA GLU A 61 -3.06 8.41 -15.00
C GLU A 61 -2.17 8.93 -16.12
N ARG A 62 -0.87 9.17 -15.84
CA ARG A 62 0.08 9.68 -16.85
C ARG A 62 0.27 8.72 -18.02
N VAL A 63 0.23 7.41 -17.77
CA VAL A 63 0.35 6.38 -18.82
C VAL A 63 -0.99 6.18 -19.57
N GLY A 64 -2.09 6.70 -19.04
CA GLY A 64 -3.43 6.52 -19.59
C GLY A 64 -4.06 5.17 -19.24
N ASP A 65 -3.48 4.43 -18.29
CA ASP A 65 -4.03 3.16 -17.81
C ASP A 65 -5.15 3.42 -16.79
N ARG A 66 -6.35 3.62 -17.35
CA ARG A 66 -7.53 4.01 -16.58
C ARG A 66 -7.98 2.93 -15.60
N GLU A 67 -7.84 1.66 -15.96
CA GLU A 67 -8.18 0.56 -15.06
C GLU A 67 -7.24 0.52 -13.85
N LYS A 68 -5.94 0.66 -14.08
CA LYS A 68 -4.96 0.69 -13.00
C LYS A 68 -5.12 1.92 -12.11
N ALA A 69 -5.44 3.08 -12.68
CA ALA A 69 -5.70 4.29 -11.91
C ALA A 69 -6.91 4.10 -10.96
N GLU A 70 -8.00 3.51 -11.45
CA GLU A 70 -9.17 3.24 -10.61
C GLU A 70 -8.88 2.20 -9.52
N ARG A 71 -8.15 1.13 -9.83
CA ARG A 71 -7.71 0.15 -8.81
C ARG A 71 -6.86 0.81 -7.72
N ALA A 72 -5.86 1.59 -8.12
CA ALA A 72 -4.99 2.30 -7.19
C ALA A 72 -5.76 3.32 -6.33
N ARG A 73 -6.75 4.03 -6.90
CA ARG A 73 -7.63 4.94 -6.15
C ARG A 73 -8.48 4.20 -5.12
N LEU A 74 -9.08 3.07 -5.49
CA LEU A 74 -9.90 2.28 -4.58
C LEU A 74 -9.07 1.81 -3.38
N VAL A 75 -7.87 1.30 -3.67
CA VAL A 75 -6.93 0.86 -2.64
C VAL A 75 -6.49 2.02 -1.75
N PHE A 76 -6.13 3.17 -2.34
CA PHE A 76 -5.79 4.38 -1.58
C PHE A 76 -6.91 4.83 -0.64
N ALA A 77 -8.15 4.85 -1.13
CA ALA A 77 -9.30 5.25 -0.32
C ALA A 77 -9.57 4.28 0.85
N ARG A 78 -9.38 2.97 0.63
CA ARG A 78 -9.46 1.97 1.70
C ARG A 78 -8.34 2.18 2.72
N PHE A 79 -7.09 2.28 2.25
CA PHE A 79 -5.94 2.49 3.12
C PHE A 79 -6.10 3.70 4.04
N LEU A 80 -6.57 4.85 3.54
CA LEU A 80 -6.82 6.03 4.37
C LEU A 80 -7.98 5.88 5.36
N LYS A 81 -8.97 5.05 5.03
CA LYS A 81 -10.09 4.77 5.93
C LYS A 81 -9.63 3.91 7.11
N ASP A 82 -8.77 2.93 6.84
CA ASP A 82 -8.28 1.99 7.83
C ASP A 82 -7.10 2.61 8.63
N HIS A 83 -6.31 3.47 7.99
CA HIS A 83 -5.13 4.16 8.55
C HIS A 83 -5.23 5.68 8.36
N PRO A 84 -6.06 6.38 9.16
CA PRO A 84 -6.23 7.82 9.03
C PRO A 84 -4.95 8.58 9.38
N LEU A 85 -4.65 9.62 8.59
CA LEU A 85 -3.55 10.55 8.88
C LEU A 85 -3.89 11.38 10.12
N VAL A 86 -3.37 10.96 11.27
CA VAL A 86 -3.39 11.76 12.49
C VAL A 86 -2.27 12.79 12.42
N HIS A 87 -2.66 14.07 12.40
CA HIS A 87 -1.76 15.24 12.39
C HIS A 87 -1.14 15.51 13.77
#